data_AF-A0A653VL07-F1
#
_entry.id   AF-A0A653VL07-F1
#
_cell.length_a   1.000
_cell.length_b   1.000
_cell.length_c   1.000
_cell.angle_alpha   90.00
_cell.angle_beta   90.00
_cell.angle_gamma   90.00
#
_symmetry.space_group_name_H-M   'P 1'
#
loop_
_entity.id
_entity.type
_entity.pdbx_description
1 polymer ?
#
loop_
_entity_poly.entity_id
_entity_poly.type
_entity_poly.pdbx_seq_one_letter_code
_entity_poly.pdbx_strand_id
1 'polypeptide(L)'
;MKNLKITLGLFALAVSLTACTDEKKLQAEKDVAQYANYVDSISNIEMQKAANEWDAIQKDYERLKMNAENSLTGVEDDKSLKESIDNTSVRYEEYKVKVVTEKEKVDAENAKMSMRKTLLGDGYNGQDMNFDWVNKDNILSVYENFVTTVEKNKDSYSREDWDEIKLMYEALDTRKNTVEKEGLTSEDNRKIAGLKIKFAPMYTVNRIGAKSEENEEAKQ
;
A
#
# COMPACT_ATOMS: atom_id res chain seq x y z
N MET A 1 4.41 29.41 90.59
CA MET A 1 3.66 28.15 90.43
C MET A 1 2.53 28.42 89.42
N LYS A 2 2.26 27.70 88.34
CA LYS A 2 2.81 26.51 87.66
C LYS A 2 2.19 26.51 86.24
N ASN A 3 3.03 26.28 85.22
CA ASN A 3 2.87 25.67 83.88
C ASN A 3 1.47 25.26 83.34
N LEU A 4 1.18 25.61 82.06
CA LEU A 4 0.83 24.68 80.94
C LEU A 4 0.73 25.47 79.61
N LYS A 5 1.83 25.59 78.84
CA LYS A 5 2.17 24.86 77.60
C LYS A 5 1.27 25.09 76.36
N ILE A 6 1.82 25.92 75.47
CA ILE A 6 1.65 26.02 74.02
C ILE A 6 1.75 24.64 73.37
N THR A 7 0.81 24.30 72.49
CA THR A 7 0.99 23.70 71.13
C THR A 7 -0.36 23.17 70.65
N LEU A 8 -1.04 23.88 69.73
CA LEU A 8 -2.08 23.28 68.90
C LEU A 8 -1.57 23.29 67.45
N GLY A 9 -1.44 22.09 66.90
CA GLY A 9 -0.61 21.77 65.76
C GLY A 9 -1.10 22.33 64.43
N LEU A 10 -0.12 22.82 63.69
CA LEU A 10 -0.15 23.05 62.25
C LEU A 10 -0.13 21.67 61.56
N PHE A 11 -1.28 21.12 61.13
CA PHE A 11 -1.28 19.90 60.31
C PHE A 11 -2.56 19.79 59.47
N ALA A 12 -2.64 20.54 58.36
CA ALA A 12 -3.72 20.38 57.37
C ALA A 12 -3.36 20.95 55.98
N LEU A 13 -2.13 20.72 55.48
CA LEU A 13 -1.72 21.22 54.15
C LEU A 13 -1.02 20.19 53.24
N ALA A 14 -0.98 18.90 53.60
CA ALA A 14 -0.28 17.88 52.80
C ALA A 14 -1.18 16.97 51.94
N VAL A 15 -2.52 17.02 52.09
CA VAL A 15 -3.42 16.04 51.43
C VAL A 15 -3.87 16.47 50.01
N SER A 16 -3.63 17.72 49.60
CA SER A 16 -4.04 18.19 48.26
C SER A 16 -3.09 17.77 47.14
N LEU A 17 -1.82 17.46 47.46
CA LEU A 17 -0.81 17.07 46.47
C LEU A 17 -0.98 15.61 46.02
N THR A 18 -1.39 14.70 46.92
CA THR A 18 -1.57 13.27 46.58
C THR A 18 -2.73 13.06 45.61
N ALA A 19 -3.86 13.76 45.77
CA ALA A 19 -5.02 13.60 44.90
C ALA A 19 -4.76 14.04 43.44
N CYS A 20 -3.93 15.08 43.25
CA CYS A 20 -3.56 15.58 41.92
C CYS A 20 -2.62 14.62 41.18
N THR A 21 -1.74 13.93 41.91
CA THR A 21 -0.85 12.91 41.33
C THR A 21 -1.61 11.65 40.93
N ASP A 22 -2.58 11.20 41.75
CA ASP A 22 -3.40 10.02 41.44
C ASP A 22 -4.26 10.21 40.18
N GLU A 23 -4.84 11.40 39.99
CA GLU A 23 -5.63 11.73 38.79
C GLU A 23 -4.78 11.75 37.51
N LYS A 24 -3.59 12.35 37.58
CA LYS A 24 -2.63 12.35 36.46
C LYS A 24 -2.15 10.94 36.11
N LYS A 25 -1.88 10.12 37.12
CA LYS A 25 -1.49 8.72 36.92
C LYS A 25 -2.60 7.92 36.23
N LEU A 26 -3.84 8.06 36.69
CA LEU A 26 -4.98 7.38 36.07
C LEU A 26 -5.19 7.82 34.61
N GLN A 27 -5.00 9.10 34.30
CA GLN A 27 -5.10 9.60 32.93
C GLN A 27 -3.97 9.03 32.05
N ALA A 28 -2.74 9.00 32.56
CA ALA A 28 -1.62 8.42 31.84
C ALA A 28 -1.81 6.91 31.58
N GLU A 29 -2.29 6.15 32.56
CA GLU A 29 -2.64 4.73 32.39
C GLU A 29 -3.68 4.53 31.28
N LYS A 30 -4.69 5.40 31.19
CA LYS A 30 -5.71 5.33 30.14
C LYS A 30 -5.14 5.63 28.75
N ASP A 31 -4.36 6.70 28.61
CA ASP A 31 -3.82 7.11 27.32
C ASP A 31 -2.79 6.09 26.79
N VAL A 32 -1.94 5.56 27.68
CA VAL A 32 -1.01 4.45 27.37
C VAL A 32 -1.77 3.19 26.98
N ALA A 33 -2.84 2.83 27.71
CA ALA A 33 -3.66 1.67 27.38
C ALA A 33 -4.38 1.84 26.03
N GLN A 34 -4.90 3.04 25.73
CA GLN A 34 -5.51 3.32 24.42
C GLN A 34 -4.51 3.18 23.28
N TYR A 35 -3.29 3.68 23.46
CA TYR A 35 -2.21 3.53 22.51
C TYR A 35 -1.85 2.04 22.27
N ALA A 36 -1.64 1.28 23.35
CA ALA A 36 -1.35 -0.15 23.28
C ALA A 36 -2.48 -0.93 22.58
N ASN A 37 -3.73 -0.73 23.01
CA ASN A 37 -4.90 -1.39 22.45
C ASN A 37 -5.09 -1.08 20.96
N TYR A 38 -4.77 0.14 20.53
CA TYR A 38 -4.82 0.50 19.12
C TYR A 38 -3.80 -0.30 18.30
N VAL A 39 -2.54 -0.36 18.74
CA VAL A 39 -1.49 -1.15 18.08
C VAL A 39 -1.85 -2.64 18.06
N ASP A 40 -2.43 -3.16 19.14
CA ASP A 40 -3.01 -4.52 19.18
C ASP A 40 -4.11 -4.71 18.13
N SER A 41 -5.03 -3.75 18.00
CA SER A 41 -6.15 -3.85 17.06
C SER A 41 -5.69 -3.86 15.60
N ILE A 42 -4.77 -2.96 15.21
CA ILE A 42 -4.29 -2.86 13.83
C ILE A 42 -3.43 -4.06 13.43
N SER A 43 -2.73 -4.66 14.39
CA SER A 43 -1.93 -5.87 14.17
C SER A 43 -2.77 -7.07 13.73
N ASN A 44 -4.09 -7.03 13.95
CA ASN A 44 -5.04 -8.06 13.54
C ASN A 44 -5.75 -7.74 12.21
N ILE A 45 -5.49 -6.59 11.59
CA ILE A 45 -6.03 -6.23 10.27
C ILE A 45 -5.27 -7.04 9.21
N GLU A 46 -6.00 -7.52 8.21
CA GLU A 46 -5.41 -8.18 7.03
C GLU A 46 -4.46 -7.21 6.30
N MET A 47 -3.30 -7.71 5.83
CA MET A 47 -2.20 -6.86 5.37
C MET A 47 -2.57 -6.03 4.14
N GLN A 48 -3.32 -6.58 3.18
CA GLN A 48 -3.78 -5.85 2.00
C GLN A 48 -4.74 -4.72 2.39
N LYS A 49 -5.67 -4.98 3.32
CA LYS A 49 -6.53 -3.93 3.88
C LYS A 49 -5.72 -2.85 4.61
N ALA A 50 -4.76 -3.25 5.44
CA ALA A 50 -3.89 -2.32 6.15
C ALA A 50 -3.07 -1.43 5.19
N ALA A 51 -2.57 -2.00 4.09
CA ALA A 51 -1.86 -1.28 3.05
C ALA A 51 -2.74 -0.21 2.36
N ASN A 52 -4.00 -0.54 2.10
CA ASN A 52 -4.96 0.38 1.50
C ASN A 52 -5.40 1.51 2.46
N GLU A 53 -5.40 1.26 3.76
CA GLU A 53 -5.81 2.21 4.81
C GLU A 53 -4.60 2.84 5.54
N TRP A 54 -3.39 2.69 5.00
CA TRP A 54 -2.12 2.99 5.70
C TRP A 54 -2.04 4.42 6.26
N ASP A 55 -2.43 5.43 5.49
CA ASP A 55 -2.36 6.83 5.91
C ASP A 55 -3.24 7.10 7.14
N ALA A 56 -4.42 6.48 7.21
CA ALA A 56 -5.30 6.58 8.36
C ALA A 56 -4.68 5.88 9.58
N ILE A 57 -4.10 4.69 9.37
CA ILE A 57 -3.44 3.92 10.43
C ILE A 57 -2.28 4.71 11.04
N GLN A 58 -1.44 5.31 10.20
CA GLN A 58 -0.28 6.08 10.63
C GLN A 58 -0.71 7.34 11.40
N LYS A 59 -1.71 8.06 10.90
CA LYS A 59 -2.23 9.26 11.56
C LYS A 59 -2.80 8.97 12.95
N ASP A 60 -3.56 7.88 13.11
CA ASP A 60 -4.12 7.50 14.40
C ASP A 60 -3.04 7.00 15.36
N TYR A 61 -2.03 6.28 14.86
CA TYR A 61 -0.85 5.91 15.64
C TYR A 61 -0.13 7.15 16.20
N GLU A 62 0.23 8.11 15.34
CA GLU A 62 0.97 9.31 15.73
C GLU A 62 0.21 10.12 16.79
N ARG A 63 -1.11 10.28 16.60
CA ARG A 63 -1.98 10.95 17.56
C ARG A 63 -2.01 10.25 18.92
N LEU A 64 -2.21 8.92 18.93
CA LEU A 64 -2.31 8.16 20.18
C LEU A 64 -0.98 8.06 20.92
N LYS A 65 0.12 7.90 20.20
CA LYS A 65 1.48 7.94 20.76
C LYS A 65 1.76 9.27 21.43
N MET A 66 1.47 10.37 20.73
CA MET A 66 1.66 11.73 21.26
C MET A 66 0.81 11.98 22.52
N ASN A 67 -0.43 11.51 22.54
CA ASN A 67 -1.28 11.60 23.74
C ASN A 67 -0.67 10.82 24.91
N ALA A 68 -0.23 9.58 24.69
CA ALA A 68 0.41 8.76 25.71
C ALA A 68 1.69 9.41 26.24
N GLU A 69 2.57 9.92 25.37
CA GLU A 69 3.81 10.61 25.77
C GLU A 69 3.54 11.89 26.56
N ASN A 70 2.59 12.72 26.10
CA ASN A 70 2.22 13.96 26.79
C ASN A 70 1.60 13.70 28.18
N SER A 71 0.85 12.60 28.32
CA SER A 71 0.19 12.21 29.57
C SER A 71 1.17 11.85 30.69
N LEU A 72 2.45 11.57 30.36
CA LEU A 72 3.49 11.28 31.35
C LEU A 72 3.92 12.52 32.16
N THR A 73 3.48 13.73 31.78
CA THR A 73 3.80 14.96 32.50
C THR A 73 3.24 14.93 33.93
N GLY A 74 4.10 14.98 34.93
CA GLY A 74 3.78 14.85 36.35
C GLY A 74 3.74 13.42 36.89
N VAL A 75 4.07 12.41 36.08
CA VAL A 75 4.25 11.00 36.48
C VAL A 75 5.50 10.39 35.82
N GLU A 76 6.51 11.22 35.55
CA GLU A 76 7.69 10.85 34.75
C GLU A 76 8.52 9.72 35.38
N ASP A 77 8.43 9.51 36.68
CA ASP A 77 9.18 8.45 37.37
C ASP A 77 8.53 7.06 37.24
N ASP A 78 7.33 6.95 36.67
CA ASP A 78 6.66 5.67 36.44
C ASP A 78 7.28 4.92 35.25
N LYS A 79 8.24 4.05 35.58
CA LYS A 79 8.96 3.22 34.60
C LYS A 79 8.02 2.28 33.84
N SER A 80 6.95 1.79 34.47
CA SER A 80 6.04 0.83 33.84
C SER A 80 5.30 1.47 32.67
N LEU A 81 4.88 2.73 32.80
CA LEU A 81 4.20 3.46 31.73
C LEU A 81 5.15 3.74 30.56
N LYS A 82 6.38 4.15 30.86
CA LYS A 82 7.43 4.37 29.83
C LYS A 82 7.74 3.08 29.07
N GLU A 83 8.00 1.99 29.78
CA GLU A 83 8.27 0.67 29.18
C GLU A 83 7.08 0.20 28.32
N SER A 84 5.84 0.50 28.73
CA SER A 84 4.65 0.17 27.93
C SER A 84 4.60 0.96 26.61
N ILE A 85 4.89 2.26 26.63
CA ILE A 85 4.98 3.09 25.40
C ILE A 85 6.09 2.58 24.49
N ASP A 86 7.27 2.28 25.05
CA ASP A 86 8.43 1.81 24.29
C ASP A 86 8.13 0.46 23.62
N ASN A 87 7.63 -0.51 24.39
CA ASN A 87 7.26 -1.83 23.87
C ASN A 87 6.15 -1.75 22.81
N THR A 88 5.16 -0.88 23.02
CA THR A 88 4.09 -0.65 22.04
C THR A 88 4.65 -0.03 20.75
N SER A 89 5.58 0.90 20.86
CA SER A 89 6.25 1.52 19.70
C SER A 89 7.07 0.51 18.91
N VAL A 90 7.80 -0.39 19.58
CA VAL A 90 8.55 -1.48 18.93
C VAL A 90 7.61 -2.38 18.12
N ARG A 91 6.50 -2.82 18.73
CA ARG A 91 5.50 -3.65 18.05
C ARG A 91 4.89 -2.95 16.83
N TYR A 92 4.64 -1.65 16.93
CA TYR A 92 4.16 -0.87 15.79
C TYR A 92 5.18 -0.81 14.65
N GLU A 93 6.47 -0.57 14.95
CA GLU A 93 7.49 -0.53 13.90
C GLU A 93 7.62 -1.90 13.19
N GLU A 94 7.52 -3.01 13.92
CA GLU A 94 7.48 -4.36 13.32
C GLU A 94 6.26 -4.56 12.40
N TYR A 95 5.09 -4.07 12.81
CA TYR A 95 3.88 -4.09 12.01
C TYR A 95 4.00 -3.21 10.76
N LYS A 96 4.50 -1.99 10.93
CA LYS A 96 4.72 -1.01 9.86
C LYS A 96 5.60 -1.55 8.75
N VAL A 97 6.69 -2.25 9.07
CA VAL A 97 7.56 -2.88 8.06
C VAL A 97 6.76 -3.84 7.17
N LYS A 98 5.87 -4.65 7.76
CA LYS A 98 5.03 -5.59 7.01
C LYS A 98 4.03 -4.85 6.13
N VAL A 99 3.37 -3.82 6.65
CA VAL A 99 2.36 -3.06 5.90
C VAL A 99 2.99 -2.26 4.76
N VAL A 100 4.13 -1.61 4.97
CA VAL A 100 4.84 -0.88 3.90
C VAL A 100 5.28 -1.84 2.80
N THR A 101 5.82 -3.01 3.16
CA THR A 101 6.19 -4.04 2.17
C THR A 101 4.98 -4.51 1.37
N GLU A 102 3.83 -4.70 2.02
CA GLU A 102 2.60 -5.09 1.32
C GLU A 102 2.04 -3.95 0.46
N LYS A 103 2.12 -2.71 0.94
CA LYS A 103 1.72 -1.52 0.20
C LYS A 103 2.50 -1.36 -1.10
N GLU A 104 3.82 -1.59 -1.07
CA GLU A 104 4.64 -1.58 -2.30
C GLU A 104 4.15 -2.60 -3.32
N LYS A 105 3.75 -3.80 -2.88
CA LYS A 105 3.18 -4.82 -3.78
C LYS A 105 1.81 -4.41 -4.32
N VAL A 106 0.93 -3.92 -3.47
CA VAL A 106 -0.42 -3.47 -3.86
C VAL A 106 -0.32 -2.32 -4.85
N ASP A 107 0.54 -1.35 -4.59
CA ASP A 107 0.77 -0.20 -5.48
C ASP A 107 1.35 -0.66 -6.83
N ALA A 108 2.31 -1.60 -6.83
CA ALA A 108 2.86 -2.18 -8.06
C ALA A 108 1.81 -2.97 -8.87
N GLU A 109 0.98 -3.78 -8.21
CA GLU A 109 -0.09 -4.52 -8.89
C GLU A 109 -1.21 -3.59 -9.40
N ASN A 110 -1.53 -2.52 -8.67
CA ASN A 110 -2.48 -1.50 -9.13
C ASN A 110 -1.95 -0.75 -10.36
N ALA A 111 -0.65 -0.42 -10.38
CA ALA A 111 -0.01 0.20 -11.53
C ALA A 111 -0.10 -0.71 -12.77
N LYS A 112 0.25 -2.00 -12.63
CA LYS A 112 0.09 -3.00 -13.69
C LYS A 112 -1.37 -3.12 -14.13
N MET A 113 -2.32 -3.19 -13.21
CA MET A 113 -3.74 -3.29 -13.54
C MET A 113 -4.21 -2.10 -14.40
N SER A 114 -3.81 -0.89 -14.03
CA SER A 114 -4.12 0.34 -14.79
C SER A 114 -3.56 0.29 -16.22
N MET A 115 -2.31 -0.14 -16.35
CA MET A 115 -1.65 -0.33 -17.64
C MET A 115 -2.36 -1.40 -18.49
N ARG A 116 -2.64 -2.57 -17.92
CA ARG A 116 -3.36 -3.66 -18.60
C ARG A 116 -4.73 -3.20 -19.08
N LYS A 117 -5.48 -2.47 -18.25
CA LYS A 117 -6.79 -1.90 -18.63
C LYS A 117 -6.66 -0.91 -19.79
N THR A 118 -5.63 -0.09 -19.78
CA THR A 118 -5.36 0.85 -20.89
C THR A 118 -5.06 0.09 -22.20
N LEU A 119 -4.25 -0.97 -22.13
CA LEU A 119 -3.90 -1.81 -23.27
C LEU A 119 -5.09 -2.61 -23.83
N LEU A 120 -5.94 -3.17 -22.95
CA LEU A 120 -6.97 -4.14 -23.32
C LEU A 120 -8.38 -3.55 -23.44
N GLY A 121 -8.58 -2.31 -22.96
CA GLY A 121 -9.85 -1.59 -22.99
C GLY A 121 -10.81 -1.96 -21.86
N ASP A 122 -12.01 -1.38 -21.90
CA ASP A 122 -13.01 -1.44 -20.81
C ASP A 122 -13.56 -2.83 -20.53
N GLY A 123 -13.40 -3.79 -21.45
CA GLY A 123 -13.77 -5.19 -21.25
C GLY A 123 -12.88 -5.93 -20.25
N TYR A 124 -11.68 -5.40 -19.96
CA TYR A 124 -10.74 -6.01 -19.03
C TYR A 124 -11.04 -5.64 -17.57
N ASN A 125 -11.27 -6.66 -16.73
CA ASN A 125 -11.62 -6.51 -15.32
C ASN A 125 -10.50 -6.90 -14.34
N GLY A 126 -9.28 -7.17 -14.83
CA GLY A 126 -8.12 -7.36 -13.96
C GLY A 126 -7.85 -8.79 -13.48
N GLN A 127 -8.75 -9.76 -13.71
CA GLN A 127 -8.67 -11.07 -13.06
C GLN A 127 -8.26 -12.24 -13.96
N ASP A 128 -8.47 -12.13 -15.27
CA ASP A 128 -8.31 -13.26 -16.19
C ASP A 128 -7.23 -13.01 -17.24
N MET A 129 -6.15 -13.78 -17.13
CA MET A 129 -5.06 -13.84 -18.12
C MET A 129 -5.38 -14.78 -19.29
N ASN A 130 -6.48 -15.54 -19.23
CA ASN A 130 -6.94 -16.37 -20.34
C ASN A 130 -7.77 -15.57 -21.34
N PHE A 131 -8.24 -14.37 -20.96
CA PHE A 131 -9.05 -13.47 -21.76
C PHE A 131 -10.33 -14.14 -22.30
N ASP A 132 -11.05 -14.88 -21.46
CA ASP A 132 -12.27 -15.59 -21.85
C ASP A 132 -13.38 -14.65 -22.34
N TRP A 133 -13.36 -13.38 -21.92
CA TRP A 133 -14.27 -12.34 -22.42
C TRP A 133 -14.01 -11.92 -23.87
N VAL A 134 -12.82 -12.23 -24.41
CA VAL A 134 -12.44 -11.97 -25.80
C VAL A 134 -12.97 -13.13 -26.66
N ASN A 135 -13.69 -12.82 -27.73
CA ASN A 135 -14.34 -13.79 -28.61
C ASN A 135 -14.25 -13.31 -30.07
N LYS A 136 -14.80 -14.10 -31.00
CA LYS A 136 -14.70 -13.82 -32.44
C LYS A 136 -15.28 -12.46 -32.86
N ASP A 137 -16.22 -11.92 -32.08
CA ASP A 137 -16.93 -10.69 -32.41
C ASP A 137 -16.16 -9.44 -31.94
N ASN A 138 -15.27 -9.56 -30.93
CA ASN A 138 -14.53 -8.42 -30.38
C ASN A 138 -13.00 -8.50 -30.53
N ILE A 139 -12.43 -9.66 -30.85
CA ILE A 139 -10.98 -9.86 -30.80
C ILE A 139 -10.18 -8.92 -31.70
N LEU A 140 -10.70 -8.59 -32.88
CA LEU A 140 -10.04 -7.63 -33.77
C LEU A 140 -9.91 -6.26 -33.09
N SER A 141 -11.01 -5.77 -32.50
CA SER A 141 -11.03 -4.47 -31.80
C SER A 141 -10.08 -4.47 -30.60
N VAL A 142 -9.96 -5.59 -29.87
CA VAL A 142 -9.01 -5.72 -28.76
C VAL A 142 -7.57 -5.64 -29.26
N TYR A 143 -7.22 -6.32 -30.35
CA TYR A 143 -5.89 -6.20 -30.97
C TYR A 143 -5.59 -4.78 -31.48
N GLU A 144 -6.56 -4.13 -32.11
CA GLU A 144 -6.41 -2.76 -32.60
C GLU A 144 -6.14 -1.81 -31.43
N ASN A 145 -6.96 -1.86 -30.37
CA ASN A 145 -6.75 -1.05 -29.17
C ASN A 145 -5.38 -1.31 -28.56
N PHE A 146 -4.99 -2.59 -28.42
CA PHE A 146 -3.70 -2.97 -27.87
C PHE A 146 -2.54 -2.36 -28.65
N VAL A 147 -2.46 -2.60 -29.96
CA VAL A 147 -1.34 -2.15 -30.79
C VAL A 147 -1.31 -0.62 -30.90
N THR A 148 -2.46 0.04 -31.05
CA THR A 148 -2.54 1.50 -31.10
C THR A 148 -2.12 2.13 -29.77
N THR A 149 -2.54 1.56 -28.64
CA THR A 149 -2.14 2.04 -27.32
C THR A 149 -0.66 1.87 -27.08
N VAL A 150 -0.08 0.73 -27.48
CA VAL A 150 1.37 0.52 -27.41
C VAL A 150 2.10 1.55 -28.27
N GLU A 151 1.69 1.72 -29.53
CA GLU A 151 2.34 2.65 -30.47
C GLU A 151 2.32 4.10 -30.00
N LYS A 152 1.19 4.53 -29.43
CA LYS A 152 1.00 5.90 -28.95
C LYS A 152 1.91 6.25 -27.77
N ASN A 153 2.18 5.27 -26.90
CA ASN A 153 2.91 5.46 -25.65
C ASN A 153 4.29 4.79 -25.64
N LYS A 154 4.76 4.29 -26.80
CA LYS A 154 5.99 3.48 -26.90
C LYS A 154 7.23 4.16 -26.30
N ASP A 155 7.30 5.49 -26.38
CA ASP A 155 8.43 6.29 -25.93
C ASP A 155 8.36 6.61 -24.42
N SER A 156 7.26 6.30 -23.74
CA SER A 156 7.11 6.49 -22.29
C SER A 156 7.24 5.21 -21.47
N TYR A 157 7.34 4.05 -22.14
CA TYR A 157 7.41 2.76 -21.46
C TYR A 157 8.82 2.43 -21.03
N SER A 158 8.97 2.06 -19.76
CA SER A 158 10.18 1.47 -19.20
C SER A 158 10.44 0.07 -19.78
N ARG A 159 11.62 -0.49 -19.50
CA ARG A 159 11.94 -1.87 -19.86
C ARG A 159 10.96 -2.86 -19.23
N GLU A 160 10.60 -2.64 -17.97
CA GLU A 160 9.63 -3.44 -17.21
C GLU A 160 8.23 -3.34 -17.82
N ASP A 161 7.80 -2.15 -18.25
CA ASP A 161 6.54 -1.96 -18.95
C ASP A 161 6.53 -2.77 -20.26
N TRP A 162 7.62 -2.77 -21.01
CA TRP A 162 7.74 -3.59 -22.21
C TRP A 162 7.64 -5.10 -21.93
N ASP A 163 8.18 -5.57 -20.80
CA ASP A 163 8.03 -6.97 -20.37
C ASP A 163 6.55 -7.31 -20.05
N GLU A 164 5.83 -6.40 -19.40
CA GLU A 164 4.39 -6.53 -19.12
C GLU A 164 3.53 -6.48 -20.40
N ILE A 165 3.84 -5.58 -21.35
CA ILE A 165 3.19 -5.51 -22.68
C ILE A 165 3.35 -6.85 -23.40
N LYS A 166 4.56 -7.42 -23.39
CA LYS A 166 4.79 -8.72 -24.02
C LYS A 166 3.95 -9.82 -23.39
N LEU A 167 3.89 -9.84 -22.05
CA LEU A 167 3.08 -10.83 -21.33
C LEU A 167 1.60 -10.74 -21.74
N MET A 168 1.03 -9.54 -21.78
CA MET A 168 -0.35 -9.33 -22.23
C MET A 168 -0.56 -9.74 -23.68
N TYR A 169 0.39 -9.42 -24.55
CA TYR A 169 0.34 -9.79 -25.96
C TYR A 169 0.35 -11.31 -26.17
N GLU A 170 1.22 -12.04 -25.45
CA GLU A 170 1.31 -13.51 -25.55
C GLU A 170 0.04 -14.20 -25.03
N ALA A 171 -0.55 -13.68 -23.95
CA ALA A 171 -1.84 -14.13 -23.45
C ALA A 171 -2.96 -13.89 -24.50
N LEU A 172 -2.98 -12.70 -25.13
CA LEU A 172 -3.96 -12.36 -26.17
C LEU A 172 -3.78 -13.25 -27.41
N ASP A 173 -2.55 -13.54 -27.81
CA ASP A 173 -2.24 -14.43 -28.93
C ASP A 173 -2.64 -15.88 -28.65
N THR A 174 -2.49 -16.31 -27.39
CA THR A 174 -2.99 -17.61 -26.94
C THR A 174 -4.51 -17.69 -27.08
N ARG A 175 -5.23 -16.66 -26.59
CA ARG A 175 -6.69 -16.58 -26.74
C ARG A 175 -7.12 -16.53 -28.20
N LYS A 176 -6.38 -15.81 -29.05
CA LYS A 176 -6.64 -15.73 -30.49
C LYS A 176 -6.66 -17.09 -31.16
N ASN A 177 -5.74 -17.99 -30.80
CA ASN A 177 -5.69 -19.34 -31.36
C ASN A 177 -6.93 -20.17 -31.02
N THR A 178 -7.55 -19.91 -29.87
CA THR A 178 -8.84 -20.52 -29.48
C THR A 178 -9.98 -19.89 -30.28
N VAL A 179 -10.06 -18.56 -30.31
CA VAL A 179 -11.11 -17.81 -31.02
C VAL A 179 -11.11 -18.11 -32.53
N GLU A 180 -9.95 -18.37 -33.13
CA GLU A 180 -9.87 -18.79 -34.54
C GLU A 180 -10.66 -20.08 -34.81
N LYS A 181 -10.66 -21.02 -33.86
CA LYS A 181 -11.44 -22.27 -33.94
C LYS A 181 -12.92 -22.06 -33.65
N GLU A 182 -13.29 -20.95 -33.00
CA GLU A 182 -14.67 -20.57 -32.67
C GLU A 182 -15.38 -19.85 -33.84
N GLY A 183 -14.69 -19.64 -34.97
CA GLY A 183 -15.28 -19.08 -36.19
C GLY A 183 -14.90 -17.63 -36.47
N LEU A 184 -13.69 -17.21 -36.10
CA LEU A 184 -13.12 -15.92 -36.53
C LEU A 184 -13.11 -15.82 -38.06
N THR A 185 -13.55 -14.68 -38.59
CA THR A 185 -13.57 -14.49 -40.05
C THR A 185 -12.14 -14.43 -40.62
N SER A 186 -11.95 -14.89 -41.86
CA SER A 186 -10.63 -14.82 -42.50
C SER A 186 -10.15 -13.38 -42.73
N GLU A 187 -11.09 -12.43 -42.85
CA GLU A 187 -10.78 -10.99 -42.96
C GLU A 187 -10.19 -10.47 -41.65
N ASP A 188 -10.85 -10.71 -40.52
CA ASP A 188 -10.39 -10.27 -39.21
C ASP A 188 -9.08 -10.96 -38.84
N ASN A 189 -8.94 -12.26 -39.16
CA ASN A 189 -7.69 -12.99 -38.98
C ASN A 189 -6.52 -12.35 -39.74
N ARG A 190 -6.76 -11.88 -40.98
CA ARG A 190 -5.77 -11.19 -41.79
C ARG A 190 -5.40 -9.81 -41.21
N LYS A 191 -6.40 -9.06 -40.73
CA LYS A 191 -6.17 -7.76 -40.08
C LYS A 191 -5.34 -7.93 -38.81
N ILE A 192 -5.66 -8.91 -37.97
CA ILE A 192 -4.88 -9.27 -36.78
C ILE A 192 -3.45 -9.65 -37.17
N ALA A 193 -3.24 -10.44 -38.21
CA ALA A 193 -1.89 -10.76 -38.69
C ALA A 193 -1.08 -9.51 -39.06
N GLY A 194 -1.71 -8.51 -39.70
CA GLY A 194 -1.10 -7.21 -39.98
C GLY A 194 -0.71 -6.45 -38.71
N LEU A 195 -1.58 -6.44 -37.69
CA LEU A 195 -1.30 -5.83 -36.39
C LEU A 195 -0.12 -6.52 -35.67
N LYS A 196 -0.03 -7.86 -35.75
CA LYS A 196 1.11 -8.61 -35.20
C LYS A 196 2.43 -8.23 -35.89
N ILE A 197 2.41 -8.10 -37.22
CA ILE A 197 3.59 -7.66 -38.01
C ILE A 197 4.00 -6.24 -37.64
N LYS A 198 3.05 -5.36 -37.32
CA LYS A 198 3.34 -4.00 -36.83
C LYS A 198 3.94 -4.02 -35.42
N PHE A 199 3.38 -4.82 -34.53
CA PHE A 199 3.77 -4.88 -33.13
C PHE A 199 5.18 -5.47 -32.92
N ALA A 200 5.51 -6.60 -33.56
CA ALA A 200 6.76 -7.33 -33.32
C ALA A 200 8.06 -6.49 -33.46
N PRO A 201 8.29 -5.74 -34.57
CA PRO A 201 9.47 -4.90 -34.70
C PRO A 201 9.43 -3.70 -33.74
N MET A 202 8.24 -3.11 -33.53
CA MET A 202 8.06 -2.02 -32.58
C MET A 202 8.47 -2.44 -31.17
N TYR A 203 7.94 -3.56 -30.68
CA TYR A 203 8.31 -4.12 -29.37
C TYR A 203 9.83 -4.33 -29.25
N THR A 204 10.44 -4.95 -30.26
CA THR A 204 11.85 -5.31 -30.23
C THR A 204 12.75 -4.08 -30.15
N VAL A 205 12.53 -3.09 -31.02
CA VAL A 205 13.34 -1.87 -31.07
C VAL A 205 13.18 -1.05 -29.80
N ASN A 206 11.94 -0.77 -29.38
CA ASN A 206 11.68 0.12 -28.25
C ASN A 206 12.11 -0.50 -26.91
N ARG A 207 11.92 -1.81 -26.72
CA ARG A 207 12.40 -2.48 -25.50
C ARG A 207 13.93 -2.46 -25.39
N ILE A 208 14.65 -2.63 -26.51
CA ILE A 208 16.11 -2.54 -26.52
C ILE A 208 16.55 -1.11 -26.21
N GLY A 209 15.87 -0.10 -26.78
CA GLY A 209 16.10 1.32 -26.50
C GLY A 209 15.94 1.64 -25.01
N ALA A 210 14.78 1.32 -24.43
CA ALA A 210 14.49 1.55 -23.00
C ALA A 210 15.52 0.87 -22.09
N LYS A 211 15.96 -0.35 -22.43
CA LYS A 211 17.04 -1.02 -21.70
C LYS A 211 18.37 -0.29 -21.81
N SER A 212 18.70 0.30 -22.96
CA SER A 212 19.94 1.07 -23.13
C SER A 212 19.93 2.31 -22.25
N GLU A 213 18.82 3.05 -22.26
CA GLU A 213 18.61 4.26 -21.45
C GLU A 213 18.72 3.95 -19.95
N GLU A 214 18.04 2.92 -19.45
CA GLU A 214 18.13 2.44 -18.07
C GLU A 214 19.60 2.16 -17.66
N ASN A 215 20.38 1.52 -18.53
CA ASN A 215 21.80 1.22 -18.27
C ASN A 215 22.71 2.45 -18.33
N GLU A 216 22.32 3.50 -19.05
CA GLU A 216 23.04 4.77 -19.08
C GLU A 216 22.76 5.58 -17.82
N GLU A 217 21.49 5.65 -17.38
CA GLU A 217 21.09 6.31 -16.13
C GLU A 217 21.75 5.66 -14.91
N ALA A 218 21.83 4.33 -14.85
CA ALA A 218 22.46 3.61 -13.73
C ALA A 218 23.98 3.82 -13.60
N LYS A 219 24.64 4.44 -14.60
CA LYS A 219 26.08 4.76 -14.59
C LYS A 219 26.37 6.19 -14.13
N GLN A 220 25.35 7.04 -13.99
CA GLN A 220 25.47 8.41 -13.49
C GLN A 220 25.32 8.44 -11.97
#